data_AF-A0A534ILT8-F1
#
_entry.id   AF-A0A534ILT8-F1
#
_cell.length_a   1.000
_cell.length_b   1.000
_cell.length_c   1.000
_cell.angle_alpha   90.00
_cell.angle_beta   90.00
_cell.angle_gamma   90.00
#
_symmetry.space_group_name_H-M   'P 1'
#
loop_
_entity.id
_entity.type
_entity.pdbx_description
1 polymer ?
#
loop_
_entity_poly.entity_id
_entity_poly.type
_entity_poly.pdbx_seq_one_letter_code
_entity_poly.pdbx_strand_id
1 'polypeptide(L)'
;MEVTLHSAGHIPGATMFEVRGRESLVFTGDLQTVSTDLVTGCKPVKCDTLVVESTYAGRQHPDRLKTEYEFLQFVESIVRIGGYVVVPAFAVGRTQEVLMTLARQRFETFLDGMGKAVNSIYVEHQGYTRSTKKLRQAMNRTRVVHSARDRDKALGAEVIVTTSGMLDGGPVLRYLDAIVDDPNSAVCLTGYQIPETNGRRLVDEGMLEIDGALVKPKFQLRQFDFSAHAGHNELVEFIEGCDPKRVVLMHGDNRQALADALPGRECLLPVEGQWYSI
;
A
#
# COMPACT_ATOMS: atom_id res chain seq x y z
N MET A 1 10.42 33.33 -0.74
CA MET A 1 10.06 31.98 -0.29
C MET A 1 10.52 31.02 -1.36
N GLU A 2 11.38 30.08 -1.02
CA GLU A 2 11.91 29.06 -1.92
C GLU A 2 11.26 27.72 -1.60
N VAL A 3 10.95 26.92 -2.62
CA VAL A 3 10.37 25.58 -2.44
C VAL A 3 11.29 24.55 -3.10
N THR A 4 11.74 23.58 -2.32
CA THR A 4 12.53 22.44 -2.79
C THR A 4 11.71 21.15 -2.63
N LEU A 5 11.74 20.31 -3.66
CA LEU A 5 10.99 19.05 -3.70
C LEU A 5 11.90 17.88 -3.34
N HIS A 6 11.43 16.99 -2.48
CA HIS A 6 12.11 15.75 -2.09
C HIS A 6 11.19 14.57 -2.31
N SER A 7 11.73 13.39 -2.62
CA SER A 7 10.89 12.17 -2.70
C SER A 7 10.33 11.82 -1.32
N ALA A 8 9.03 11.53 -1.23
CA ALA A 8 8.39 11.03 -0.01
C ALA A 8 8.46 9.49 0.11
N GLY A 9 8.91 8.78 -0.94
CA GLY A 9 9.13 7.33 -0.88
C GLY A 9 7.87 6.46 -0.78
N HIS A 10 6.67 7.05 -0.69
CA HIS A 10 5.39 6.35 -0.57
C HIS A 10 4.97 5.64 -1.87
N ILE A 11 4.83 6.39 -2.97
CA ILE A 11 4.56 5.88 -4.33
C ILE A 11 5.39 6.66 -5.36
N PRO A 12 5.57 6.17 -6.60
CA PRO A 12 6.26 6.93 -7.63
C PRO A 12 5.59 8.30 -7.84
N GLY A 13 6.35 9.38 -7.64
CA GLY A 13 5.88 10.76 -7.71
C GLY A 13 5.47 11.38 -6.36
N ALA A 14 5.39 10.60 -5.28
CA ALA A 14 5.13 11.13 -3.94
C ALA A 14 6.26 12.09 -3.52
N THR A 15 5.87 13.27 -3.04
CA THR A 15 6.77 14.42 -2.91
C THR A 15 6.57 15.10 -1.56
N MET A 16 7.67 15.35 -0.86
CA MET A 16 7.74 16.25 0.28
C MET A 16 8.13 17.65 -0.20
N PHE A 17 7.57 18.67 0.43
CA PHE A 17 7.79 20.08 0.10
C PHE A 17 8.58 20.73 1.23
N GLU A 18 9.82 21.11 0.96
CA GLU A 18 10.63 21.95 1.82
C GLU A 18 10.40 23.41 1.44
N VAL A 19 9.86 24.21 2.35
CA VAL A 19 9.58 25.63 2.18
C VAL A 19 10.57 26.42 3.02
N ARG A 20 11.43 27.20 2.38
CA ARG A 20 12.42 28.07 3.05
C ARG A 20 11.95 29.52 3.01
N GLY A 21 11.72 30.06 4.20
CA GLY A 21 11.41 31.47 4.45
C GLY A 21 12.31 32.04 5.56
N ARG A 22 11.70 32.75 6.51
CA ARG A 22 12.37 33.14 7.77
C ARG A 22 12.64 31.92 8.66
N GLU A 23 11.73 30.96 8.62
CA GLU A 23 11.87 29.63 9.20
C GLU A 23 11.68 28.60 8.09
N SER A 24 12.24 27.41 8.29
CA SER A 24 12.15 26.29 7.37
C SER A 24 11.03 25.33 7.77
N LEU A 25 10.19 24.96 6.81
CA LEU A 25 9.10 24.00 7.01
C LEU A 25 9.23 22.85 6.02
N VAL A 26 9.02 21.62 6.48
CA VAL A 26 8.87 20.46 5.59
C VAL A 26 7.46 19.89 5.74
N PHE A 27 6.74 19.78 4.63
CA PHE A 27 5.46 19.06 4.55
C PHE A 27 5.67 17.73 3.83
N THR A 28 5.45 16.61 4.51
CA THR A 28 5.81 15.29 3.96
C THR A 28 4.75 14.70 3.03
N GLY A 29 3.47 14.97 3.28
CA GLY A 29 2.40 14.08 2.81
C GLY A 29 2.56 12.67 3.38
N ASP A 30 2.07 11.67 2.66
CA ASP A 30 2.34 10.27 2.99
C ASP A 30 3.78 9.90 2.64
N LEU A 31 4.46 9.20 3.54
CA LEU A 31 5.88 8.88 3.42
C LEU A 31 6.21 7.43 3.75
N GLN A 32 7.30 6.95 3.17
CA GLN A 32 7.92 5.69 3.54
C GLN A 32 9.44 5.83 3.51
N THR A 33 10.09 5.42 4.58
CA THR A 33 11.55 5.47 4.75
C THR A 33 12.23 4.17 4.31
N VAL A 34 11.49 3.05 4.33
CA VAL A 34 11.99 1.75 3.89
C VAL A 34 11.89 1.64 2.37
N SER A 35 13.01 1.37 1.70
CA SER A 35 13.02 1.21 0.25
C SER A 35 12.35 -0.10 -0.17
N THR A 36 11.35 0.00 -1.04
CA THR A 36 10.66 -1.14 -1.65
C THR A 36 11.23 -1.46 -3.03
N ASP A 37 10.64 -2.39 -3.76
CA ASP A 37 11.08 -2.72 -5.11
C ASP A 37 10.71 -1.60 -6.12
N LEU A 38 9.55 -0.94 -5.91
CA LEU A 38 9.02 0.12 -6.76
C LEU A 38 9.64 1.49 -6.46
N VAL A 39 9.87 1.83 -5.19
CA VAL A 39 10.30 3.18 -4.77
C VAL A 39 11.45 3.13 -3.76
N THR A 40 12.30 4.15 -3.83
CA THR A 40 13.35 4.36 -2.83
C THR A 40 12.74 5.13 -1.67
N GLY A 41 13.00 4.67 -0.45
CA GLY A 41 12.51 5.33 0.76
C GLY A 41 13.05 6.76 0.89
N CYS A 42 12.24 7.64 1.47
CA CYS A 42 12.61 9.03 1.68
C CYS A 42 13.71 9.17 2.74
N LYS A 43 14.36 10.32 2.73
CA LYS A 43 15.38 10.69 3.70
C LYS A 43 14.93 11.91 4.49
N PRO A 44 15.29 12.00 5.78
CA PRO A 44 15.01 13.18 6.57
C PRO A 44 15.62 14.45 5.97
N VAL A 45 14.90 15.57 6.12
CA VAL A 45 15.33 16.91 5.70
C VAL A 45 15.29 17.82 6.91
N LYS A 46 16.42 18.48 7.22
CA LYS A 46 16.50 19.39 8.37
C LYS A 46 15.53 20.56 8.21
N CYS A 47 14.74 20.84 9.24
CA CYS A 47 13.76 21.92 9.23
C CYS A 47 13.45 22.43 10.65
N ASP A 48 12.84 23.61 10.76
CA ASP A 48 12.38 24.15 12.05
C ASP A 48 11.03 23.57 12.45
N THR A 49 10.10 23.48 11.48
CA THR A 49 8.77 22.86 11.62
C THR A 49 8.60 21.70 10.64
N LEU A 50 8.20 20.54 11.15
CA LEU A 50 7.87 19.36 10.34
C LEU A 50 6.37 19.07 10.40
N VAL A 51 5.70 19.05 9.24
CA VAL A 51 4.33 18.57 9.10
C VAL A 51 4.38 17.16 8.53
N VAL A 52 3.97 16.17 9.33
CA VAL A 52 4.18 14.75 9.04
C VAL A 52 2.91 13.92 9.24
N GLU A 53 2.73 12.89 8.41
CA GLU A 53 1.65 11.91 8.56
C GLU A 53 1.78 11.09 9.86
N SER A 54 0.70 10.41 10.25
CA SER A 54 0.63 9.61 11.48
C SER A 54 -0.23 8.36 11.29
N THR A 55 -0.34 7.87 10.05
CA THR A 55 -1.25 6.77 9.66
C THR A 55 -1.04 5.52 10.51
N TYR A 56 0.22 5.19 10.83
CA TYR A 56 0.60 4.04 11.67
C TYR A 56 1.16 4.45 13.05
N ALA A 57 0.78 5.61 13.58
CA ALA A 57 1.15 5.99 14.94
C ALA A 57 0.75 4.90 15.97
N GLY A 58 1.71 4.42 16.75
CA GLY A 58 1.54 3.34 17.72
C GLY A 58 1.51 1.93 17.11
N ARG A 59 1.79 1.76 15.81
CA ARG A 59 1.80 0.46 15.12
C ARG A 59 3.14 0.23 14.42
N GLN A 60 3.69 -0.97 14.58
CA GLN A 60 4.93 -1.38 13.91
C GLN A 60 4.62 -2.23 12.69
N HIS A 61 5.47 -2.15 11.67
CA HIS A 61 5.42 -3.08 10.56
C HIS A 61 6.27 -4.33 10.86
N PRO A 62 5.86 -5.51 10.38
CA PRO A 62 6.76 -6.65 10.30
C PRO A 62 7.90 -6.36 9.31
N ASP A 63 8.99 -7.12 9.42
CA ASP A 63 10.07 -7.04 8.43
C ASP A 63 9.54 -7.28 7.01
N ARG A 64 9.90 -6.37 6.09
CA ARG A 64 9.37 -6.37 4.72
C ARG A 64 9.78 -7.62 3.95
N LEU A 65 11.05 -8.02 4.03
CA LEU A 65 11.56 -9.17 3.28
C LEU A 65 10.94 -10.48 3.79
N LYS A 66 10.77 -10.60 5.11
CA LYS A 66 10.04 -11.71 5.74
C LYS A 66 8.59 -11.75 5.27
N THR A 67 7.90 -10.61 5.23
CA THR A 67 6.51 -10.54 4.79
C THR A 67 6.37 -10.93 3.32
N GLU A 68 7.26 -10.46 2.45
CA GLU A 68 7.30 -10.85 1.03
C GLU A 68 7.58 -12.34 0.85
N TYR A 69 8.47 -12.91 1.66
CA TYR A 69 8.76 -14.35 1.65
C TYR A 69 7.53 -15.17 2.09
N GLU A 70 6.91 -14.81 3.21
CA GLU A 70 5.70 -15.47 3.72
C GLU A 70 4.53 -15.38 2.73
N PHE A 71 4.39 -14.24 2.05
CA PHE A 71 3.41 -14.06 0.97
C PHE A 71 3.66 -15.06 -0.17
N LEU A 72 4.89 -15.13 -0.68
CA LEU A 72 5.22 -16.06 -1.78
C LEU A 72 5.04 -17.53 -1.37
N GLN A 73 5.41 -17.90 -0.14
CA GLN A 73 5.21 -19.26 0.38
C GLN A 73 3.73 -19.60 0.53
N PHE A 74 2.91 -18.66 0.99
CA PHE A 74 1.48 -18.86 1.07
C PHE A 74 0.85 -19.04 -0.31
N VAL A 75 1.18 -18.17 -1.27
CA VAL A 75 0.72 -18.29 -2.67
C VAL A 75 1.10 -19.66 -3.23
N GLU A 76 2.37 -20.07 -3.07
CA GLU A 76 2.85 -21.38 -3.53
C GLU A 76 2.06 -22.53 -2.90
N SER A 77 1.74 -22.44 -1.60
CA SER A 77 0.99 -23.49 -0.91
C SER A 77 -0.44 -23.68 -1.45
N ILE A 78 -1.11 -22.57 -1.81
CA ILE A 78 -2.47 -22.57 -2.38
C ILE A 78 -2.44 -23.12 -3.80
N VAL A 79 -1.50 -22.65 -4.62
CA VAL A 79 -1.33 -23.11 -6.01
C VAL A 79 -1.02 -24.61 -6.07
N ARG A 80 -0.20 -25.12 -5.13
CA ARG A 80 0.17 -26.55 -5.08
C ARG A 80 -1.01 -27.49 -4.82
N ILE A 81 -2.07 -27.02 -4.16
CA ILE A 81 -3.30 -27.81 -3.94
C ILE A 81 -4.35 -27.58 -5.03
N GLY A 82 -4.00 -26.83 -6.08
CA GLY A 82 -4.90 -26.51 -7.20
C GLY A 82 -5.89 -25.38 -6.92
N GLY A 83 -5.69 -24.63 -5.83
CA GLY A 83 -6.50 -23.46 -5.50
C GLY A 83 -6.03 -22.19 -6.23
N TYR A 84 -6.91 -21.19 -6.25
CA TYR A 84 -6.65 -19.89 -6.86
C TYR A 84 -6.34 -18.83 -5.82
N VAL A 85 -5.44 -17.90 -6.13
CA VAL A 85 -5.13 -16.77 -5.25
C VAL A 85 -5.61 -15.47 -5.87
N VAL A 86 -6.56 -14.80 -5.20
CA VAL A 86 -6.96 -13.43 -5.53
C VAL A 86 -6.19 -12.47 -4.63
N VAL A 87 -5.52 -11.49 -5.24
CA VAL A 87 -4.75 -10.46 -4.54
C VAL A 87 -5.36 -9.08 -4.85
N PRO A 88 -6.28 -8.60 -4.00
CA PRO A 88 -6.85 -7.26 -4.11
C PRO A 88 -5.79 -6.19 -3.81
N ALA A 89 -5.71 -5.19 -4.68
CA ALA A 89 -4.74 -4.10 -4.57
C ALA A 89 -5.27 -2.77 -5.13
N PHE A 90 -4.74 -1.66 -4.63
CA PHE A 90 -4.97 -0.34 -5.25
C PHE A 90 -4.25 -0.25 -6.59
N ALA A 91 -4.85 0.47 -7.53
CA ALA A 91 -4.30 0.66 -8.87
C ALA A 91 -2.90 1.29 -8.86
N VAL A 92 -2.64 2.18 -7.89
CA VAL A 92 -1.42 2.98 -7.75
C VAL A 92 -0.57 2.43 -6.61
N GLY A 93 0.71 2.19 -6.86
CA GLY A 93 1.68 1.67 -5.90
C GLY A 93 1.54 0.18 -5.60
N ARG A 94 0.46 -0.23 -4.93
CA ARG A 94 0.33 -1.59 -4.36
C ARG A 94 0.33 -2.68 -5.42
N THR A 95 -0.44 -2.52 -6.50
CA THR A 95 -0.46 -3.49 -7.60
C THR A 95 0.94 -3.74 -8.14
N GLN A 96 1.74 -2.69 -8.33
CA GLN A 96 3.07 -2.80 -8.91
C GLN A 96 4.03 -3.53 -7.97
N GLU A 97 4.00 -3.22 -6.67
CA GLU A 97 4.78 -3.93 -5.64
C GLU A 97 4.47 -5.44 -5.61
N VAL A 98 3.19 -5.79 -5.62
CA VAL A 98 2.73 -7.18 -5.61
C VAL A 98 3.20 -7.91 -6.87
N LEU A 99 3.03 -7.30 -8.04
CA LEU A 99 3.48 -7.91 -9.30
C LEU A 99 5.00 -8.11 -9.31
N MET A 100 5.77 -7.14 -8.82
CA MET A 100 7.24 -7.25 -8.73
C MET A 100 7.66 -8.37 -7.77
N THR A 101 6.93 -8.56 -6.68
CA THR A 101 7.15 -9.64 -5.71
C THR A 101 6.81 -11.01 -6.32
N LEU A 102 5.61 -11.15 -6.90
CA LEU A 102 5.16 -12.39 -7.57
C LEU A 102 6.08 -12.80 -8.72
N ALA A 103 6.60 -11.82 -9.46
CA ALA A 103 7.53 -12.04 -10.55
C ALA A 103 8.83 -12.71 -10.11
N ARG A 104 9.16 -12.80 -8.81
CA ARG A 104 10.33 -13.56 -8.33
C ARG A 104 10.13 -15.08 -8.45
N GLN A 105 8.89 -15.53 -8.54
CA GLN A 105 8.50 -16.92 -8.79
C GLN A 105 7.87 -17.08 -10.19
N ARG A 106 7.50 -18.31 -10.56
CA ARG A 106 6.94 -18.63 -11.89
C ARG A 106 5.45 -18.97 -11.82
N PHE A 107 4.66 -18.08 -11.21
CA PHE A 107 3.20 -18.23 -11.20
C PHE A 107 2.57 -17.75 -12.51
N GLU A 108 1.53 -18.44 -12.98
CA GLU A 108 0.62 -17.90 -13.98
C GLU A 108 -0.20 -16.76 -13.36
N THR A 109 0.27 -15.53 -13.57
CA THR A 109 -0.30 -14.32 -12.96
C THR A 109 -1.11 -13.53 -13.98
N PHE A 110 -2.33 -13.15 -13.61
CA PHE A 110 -3.16 -12.20 -14.34
C PHE A 110 -3.28 -10.86 -13.59
N LEU A 111 -3.43 -9.78 -14.35
CA LEU A 111 -3.75 -8.45 -13.87
C LEU A 111 -5.05 -7.94 -14.48
N ASP A 112 -6.05 -7.65 -13.64
CA ASP A 112 -7.25 -6.91 -14.03
C ASP A 112 -7.37 -5.59 -13.25
N GLY A 113 -8.22 -4.68 -13.74
CA GLY A 113 -8.44 -3.38 -13.14
C GLY A 113 -7.47 -2.30 -13.61
N MET A 114 -7.48 -1.16 -12.92
CA MET A 114 -6.81 0.06 -13.36
C MET A 114 -5.29 0.05 -13.16
N GLY A 115 -4.74 -0.92 -12.43
CA GLY A 115 -3.29 -1.04 -12.25
C GLY A 115 -2.51 -1.22 -13.56
N LYS A 116 -3.14 -1.78 -14.60
CA LYS A 116 -2.52 -1.91 -15.94
C LYS A 116 -2.23 -0.57 -16.61
N ALA A 117 -3.09 0.44 -16.41
CA ALA A 117 -2.88 1.78 -16.94
C ALA A 117 -1.76 2.51 -16.18
N VAL A 118 -1.72 2.34 -14.86
CA VAL A 118 -0.67 2.91 -14.00
C VAL A 118 0.71 2.32 -14.34
N ASN A 119 0.80 1.03 -14.67
CA ASN A 119 2.04 0.42 -15.11
C ASN A 119 2.64 1.14 -16.33
N SER A 120 1.81 1.51 -17.32
CA SER A 120 2.25 2.25 -18.49
C SER A 120 2.80 3.62 -18.10
N ILE A 121 2.09 4.37 -17.25
CA ILE A 121 2.52 5.68 -16.74
C ILE A 121 3.89 5.56 -16.07
N TYR A 122 4.11 4.58 -15.18
CA TYR A 122 5.39 4.41 -14.51
C TYR A 122 6.53 3.98 -15.44
N VAL A 123 6.23 3.26 -16.52
CA VAL A 123 7.23 2.87 -17.52
C VAL A 123 7.60 4.04 -18.44
N GLU A 124 6.66 4.93 -18.73
CA GLU A 124 6.85 6.14 -19.52
C GLU A 124 7.62 7.21 -18.73
N HIS A 125 7.28 7.41 -17.46
CA HIS A 125 7.93 8.39 -16.57
C HIS A 125 9.09 7.78 -15.77
N GLN A 126 10.14 7.38 -16.49
CA GLN A 126 11.36 6.84 -15.89
C GLN A 126 12.00 7.86 -14.94
N GLY A 127 12.50 7.38 -13.80
CA GLY A 127 13.13 8.20 -12.75
C GLY A 127 12.33 8.31 -11.46
N TYR A 128 11.00 8.13 -11.52
CA TYR A 128 10.15 8.11 -10.32
C TYR A 128 10.02 6.72 -9.69
N THR A 129 10.41 5.66 -10.40
CA THR A 129 10.52 4.30 -9.88
C THR A 129 11.97 3.95 -9.58
N ARG A 130 12.23 3.21 -8.51
CA ARG A 130 13.54 2.66 -8.16
C ARG A 130 14.12 1.75 -9.25
N SER A 131 13.28 0.94 -9.90
CA SER A 131 13.71 0.07 -10.99
C SER A 131 12.62 -0.18 -12.03
N THR A 132 12.58 0.66 -13.07
CA THR A 132 11.70 0.43 -14.23
C THR A 132 11.98 -0.91 -14.91
N LYS A 133 13.24 -1.38 -14.90
CA LYS A 133 13.63 -2.69 -15.44
C LYS A 133 12.90 -3.84 -14.74
N LYS A 134 12.91 -3.85 -13.40
CA LYS A 134 12.20 -4.88 -12.61
C LYS A 134 10.69 -4.79 -12.83
N LEU A 135 10.12 -3.58 -12.90
CA LEU A 135 8.70 -3.40 -13.20
C LEU A 135 8.33 -3.98 -14.58
N ARG A 136 9.12 -3.68 -15.62
CA ARG A 136 8.92 -4.27 -16.96
C ARG A 136 9.03 -5.80 -16.94
N GLN A 137 9.98 -6.35 -16.19
CA GLN A 137 10.10 -7.80 -16.04
C GLN A 137 8.85 -8.42 -15.40
N ALA A 138 8.30 -7.76 -14.38
CA ALA A 138 7.06 -8.19 -13.74
C ALA A 138 5.86 -8.11 -14.70
N MET A 139 5.75 -7.01 -15.46
CA MET A 139 4.73 -6.85 -16.50
C MET A 139 4.81 -7.95 -17.56
N ASN A 140 6.02 -8.30 -18.03
CA ASN A 140 6.21 -9.36 -19.02
C ASN A 140 5.85 -10.77 -18.50
N ARG A 141 5.85 -10.96 -17.17
CA ARG A 141 5.43 -12.21 -16.52
C ARG A 141 3.94 -12.23 -16.18
N THR A 142 3.21 -11.17 -16.49
CA THR A 142 1.82 -10.99 -16.12
C THR A 142 0.93 -10.89 -17.36
N ARG A 143 -0.16 -11.65 -17.40
CA ARG A 143 -1.17 -11.53 -18.46
C ARG A 143 -2.18 -10.45 -18.11
N VAL A 144 -2.37 -9.47 -18.98
CA VAL A 144 -3.28 -8.36 -18.72
C VAL A 144 -4.68 -8.69 -19.25
N VAL A 145 -5.70 -8.47 -18.42
CA VAL A 145 -7.11 -8.63 -18.79
C VAL A 145 -7.58 -7.38 -19.56
N HIS A 146 -7.95 -7.52 -20.83
CA HIS A 146 -8.47 -6.42 -21.65
C HIS A 146 -9.95 -6.59 -22.02
N SER A 147 -10.47 -7.81 -21.95
CA SER A 147 -11.81 -8.16 -22.37
C SER A 147 -12.51 -9.11 -21.40
N ALA A 148 -13.83 -9.29 -21.57
CA ALA A 148 -14.58 -10.31 -20.82
C ALA A 148 -14.00 -11.72 -21.05
N ARG A 149 -13.59 -12.03 -22.30
CA ARG A 149 -12.95 -13.31 -22.62
C ARG A 149 -11.64 -13.52 -21.87
N ASP A 150 -10.82 -12.47 -21.69
CA ASP A 150 -9.60 -12.59 -20.91
C ASP A 150 -9.90 -12.78 -19.42
N ARG A 151 -10.98 -12.17 -18.94
CA ARG A 151 -11.44 -12.35 -17.57
C ARG A 151 -11.89 -13.79 -17.31
N ASP A 152 -12.60 -14.40 -18.27
CA ASP A 152 -12.99 -15.80 -18.16
C ASP A 152 -11.77 -16.74 -18.16
N LYS A 153 -10.71 -16.41 -18.91
CA LYS A 153 -9.42 -17.12 -18.80
C LYS A 153 -8.75 -16.92 -17.44
N ALA A 154 -8.81 -15.72 -16.90
CA ALA A 154 -8.19 -15.38 -15.61
C ALA A 154 -8.81 -16.16 -14.45
N LEU A 155 -10.09 -16.59 -14.56
CA LEU A 155 -10.73 -17.45 -13.55
C LEU A 155 -10.06 -18.83 -13.41
N GLY A 156 -9.29 -19.27 -14.40
CA GLY A 156 -8.52 -20.51 -14.34
C GLY A 156 -7.02 -20.32 -14.03
N ALA A 157 -6.59 -19.10 -13.69
CA ALA A 157 -5.18 -18.79 -13.45
C ALA A 157 -4.77 -18.98 -11.99
N GLU A 158 -3.51 -19.33 -11.74
CA GLU A 158 -2.97 -19.54 -10.39
C GLU A 158 -3.12 -18.30 -9.50
N VAL A 159 -2.82 -17.10 -10.02
CA VAL A 159 -2.86 -15.84 -9.27
C VAL A 159 -3.53 -14.73 -10.07
N ILE A 160 -4.46 -14.01 -9.46
CA ILE A 160 -5.10 -12.82 -10.02
C ILE A 160 -4.81 -11.61 -9.12
N VAL A 161 -4.06 -10.64 -9.63
CA VAL A 161 -3.92 -9.32 -9.00
C VAL A 161 -4.99 -8.40 -9.59
N THR A 162 -5.80 -7.77 -8.75
CA THR A 162 -6.96 -7.00 -9.23
C THR A 162 -7.35 -5.85 -8.31
N THR A 163 -8.00 -4.84 -8.87
CA THR A 163 -8.63 -3.76 -8.09
C THR A 163 -10.07 -4.14 -7.70
N SER A 164 -10.63 -3.69 -6.58
CA SER A 164 -10.13 -2.69 -5.61
C SER A 164 -9.57 -3.32 -4.34
N GLY A 165 -8.54 -2.69 -3.75
CA GLY A 165 -7.84 -3.18 -2.54
C GLY A 165 -8.69 -3.26 -1.26
N MET A 166 -9.87 -2.64 -1.24
CA MET A 166 -10.82 -2.69 -0.11
C MET A 166 -12.08 -3.52 -0.37
N LEU A 167 -12.16 -4.17 -1.54
CA LEU A 167 -13.26 -5.06 -1.95
C LEU A 167 -14.65 -4.41 -2.11
N ASP A 168 -14.77 -3.08 -2.10
CA ASP A 168 -16.07 -2.40 -2.25
C ASP A 168 -16.59 -2.35 -3.69
N GLY A 169 -15.74 -2.66 -4.67
CA GLY A 169 -16.13 -2.55 -6.06
C GLY A 169 -15.03 -2.87 -7.05
N GLY A 170 -15.42 -2.84 -8.32
CA GLY A 170 -14.55 -3.16 -9.44
C GLY A 170 -14.42 -4.66 -9.69
N PRO A 171 -13.44 -5.07 -10.53
CA PRO A 171 -13.35 -6.44 -11.02
C PRO A 171 -13.12 -7.48 -9.92
N VAL A 172 -12.56 -7.11 -8.77
CA VAL A 172 -12.35 -8.01 -7.63
C VAL A 172 -13.61 -8.77 -7.22
N LEU A 173 -14.79 -8.13 -7.23
CA LEU A 173 -16.05 -8.75 -6.81
C LEU A 173 -16.40 -9.98 -7.64
N ARG A 174 -16.14 -9.96 -8.96
CA ARG A 174 -16.37 -11.12 -9.83
C ARG A 174 -15.43 -12.28 -9.50
N TYR A 175 -14.18 -11.98 -9.15
CA TYR A 175 -13.23 -13.01 -8.76
C TYR A 175 -13.60 -13.61 -7.40
N LEU A 176 -14.04 -12.79 -6.45
CA LEU A 176 -14.53 -13.24 -5.15
C LEU A 176 -15.76 -14.13 -5.30
N ASP A 177 -16.73 -13.74 -6.12
CA ASP A 177 -17.93 -14.52 -6.42
C ASP A 177 -17.57 -15.90 -7.00
N ALA A 178 -16.60 -15.93 -7.93
CA ALA A 178 -16.17 -17.19 -8.56
C ALA A 178 -15.49 -18.17 -7.59
N ILE A 179 -14.84 -17.69 -6.53
CA ILE A 179 -14.13 -18.54 -5.56
C ILE A 179 -14.83 -18.64 -4.20
N VAL A 180 -15.99 -17.98 -4.02
CA VAL A 180 -16.65 -17.84 -2.70
C VAL A 180 -16.92 -19.18 -2.03
N ASP A 181 -17.21 -20.22 -2.81
CA ASP A 181 -17.51 -21.56 -2.35
C ASP A 181 -16.32 -22.54 -2.42
N ASP A 182 -15.14 -22.09 -2.84
CA ASP A 182 -13.95 -22.94 -2.98
C ASP A 182 -13.02 -22.84 -1.74
N PRO A 183 -12.94 -23.89 -0.90
CA PRO A 183 -12.08 -23.90 0.28
C PRO A 183 -10.58 -24.04 -0.04
N ASN A 184 -10.22 -24.42 -1.26
CA ASN A 184 -8.83 -24.55 -1.67
C ASN A 184 -8.24 -23.20 -2.11
N SER A 185 -9.09 -22.25 -2.50
CA SER A 185 -8.68 -20.92 -2.93
C SER A 185 -8.43 -19.97 -1.75
N ALA A 186 -7.79 -18.84 -2.03
CA ALA A 186 -7.48 -17.83 -1.04
C ALA A 186 -7.59 -16.39 -1.55
N VAL A 187 -7.87 -15.48 -0.62
CA VAL A 187 -7.78 -14.03 -0.80
C VAL A 187 -6.64 -13.50 0.06
N CYS A 188 -5.70 -12.81 -0.59
CA CYS A 188 -4.55 -12.18 0.06
C CYS A 188 -4.73 -10.66 0.14
N LEU A 189 -5.11 -10.13 1.30
CA LEU A 189 -5.15 -8.69 1.51
C LEU A 189 -3.74 -8.14 1.74
N THR A 190 -3.41 -7.04 1.08
CA THR A 190 -2.03 -6.51 1.04
C THR A 190 -1.88 -5.15 1.73
N GLY A 191 -2.85 -4.76 2.55
CA GLY A 191 -2.82 -3.49 3.26
C GLY A 191 -3.97 -3.31 4.22
N TYR A 192 -4.01 -2.13 4.85
CA TYR A 192 -5.06 -1.73 5.77
C TYR A 192 -6.42 -1.69 5.09
N GLN A 193 -7.45 -2.09 5.85
CA GLN A 193 -8.85 -2.04 5.44
C GLN A 193 -9.57 -0.97 6.26
N ILE A 194 -10.14 0.02 5.60
CA ILE A 194 -10.84 1.13 6.29
C ILE A 194 -12.16 0.60 6.89
N PRO A 195 -12.60 1.10 8.06
CA PRO A 195 -13.95 0.87 8.58
C PRO A 195 -15.03 0.96 7.50
N GLU A 196 -16.10 0.18 7.66
CA GLU A 196 -17.27 0.16 6.76
C GLU A 196 -17.04 -0.40 5.35
N THR A 197 -15.79 -0.74 4.99
CA THR A 197 -15.48 -1.41 3.73
C THR A 197 -15.79 -2.91 3.79
N ASN A 198 -16.07 -3.50 2.63
CA ASN A 198 -16.30 -4.92 2.45
C ASN A 198 -15.06 -5.75 2.89
N GLY A 199 -13.86 -5.25 2.61
CA GLY A 199 -12.61 -5.86 3.05
C GLY A 199 -12.42 -5.82 4.56
N ARG A 200 -12.85 -4.75 5.24
CA ARG A 200 -12.87 -4.70 6.71
C ARG A 200 -13.88 -5.69 7.30
N ARG A 201 -15.08 -5.77 6.71
CA ARG A 201 -16.10 -6.74 7.11
C ARG A 201 -15.60 -8.18 6.97
N LEU A 202 -14.89 -8.48 5.88
CA LEU A 202 -14.28 -9.80 5.69
C LEU A 202 -13.25 -10.12 6.76
N VAL A 203 -12.43 -9.16 7.18
CA VAL A 203 -11.43 -9.36 8.23
C VAL A 203 -12.08 -9.56 9.60
N ASP A 204 -13.04 -8.71 9.96
CA ASP A 204 -13.58 -8.65 11.32
C ASP A 204 -14.69 -9.69 11.56
N GLU A 205 -15.54 -9.93 10.55
CA GLU A 205 -16.74 -10.78 10.66
C GLU A 205 -16.62 -12.07 9.84
N GLY A 206 -15.65 -12.17 8.91
CA GLY A 206 -15.55 -13.29 7.99
C GLY A 206 -16.69 -13.33 6.96
N MET A 207 -17.28 -12.16 6.65
CA MET A 207 -18.42 -12.02 5.73
C MET A 207 -18.07 -11.05 4.60
N LEU A 208 -18.62 -11.30 3.42
CA LEU A 208 -18.53 -10.43 2.25
C LEU A 208 -19.92 -10.02 1.78
N GLU A 209 -20.02 -8.82 1.20
CA GLU A 209 -21.15 -8.44 0.38
C GLU A 209 -20.81 -8.64 -1.09
N ILE A 210 -21.63 -9.43 -1.77
CA ILE A 210 -21.53 -9.72 -3.20
C ILE A 210 -22.95 -9.55 -3.78
N ASP A 211 -23.09 -8.69 -4.80
CA ASP A 211 -24.38 -8.39 -5.45
C ASP A 211 -25.53 -8.04 -4.47
N GLY A 212 -25.20 -7.34 -3.39
CA GLY A 212 -26.16 -6.91 -2.36
C GLY A 212 -26.56 -8.00 -1.37
N ALA A 213 -25.98 -9.20 -1.45
CA ALA A 213 -26.19 -10.29 -0.51
C ALA A 213 -24.95 -10.48 0.39
N LEU A 214 -25.20 -10.70 1.68
CA LEU A 214 -24.15 -11.03 2.64
C LEU A 214 -23.85 -12.53 2.60
N VAL A 215 -22.61 -12.90 2.28
CA VAL A 215 -22.16 -14.28 2.08
C VAL A 215 -21.00 -14.61 3.00
N LYS A 216 -20.95 -15.86 3.47
CA LYS A 216 -19.82 -16.40 4.23
C LYS A 216 -18.91 -17.19 3.28
N PRO A 217 -17.73 -16.65 2.88
CA PRO A 217 -16.83 -17.36 1.99
C PRO A 217 -16.24 -18.61 2.64
N LYS A 218 -15.93 -19.61 1.80
CA LYS A 218 -15.21 -20.83 2.16
C LYS A 218 -13.70 -20.74 1.89
N PHE A 219 -13.29 -19.84 0.99
CA PHE A 219 -11.88 -19.60 0.70
C PHE A 219 -11.12 -19.14 1.96
N GLN A 220 -9.80 -19.28 1.93
CA GLN A 220 -8.93 -18.82 3.01
C GLN A 220 -8.66 -17.32 2.90
N LEU A 221 -8.73 -16.59 4.00
CA LEU A 221 -8.31 -15.19 4.08
C LEU A 221 -6.93 -15.10 4.73
N ARG A 222 -6.01 -14.37 4.10
CA ARG A 222 -4.74 -14.00 4.75
C ARG A 222 -4.36 -12.55 4.47
N GLN A 223 -3.89 -11.86 5.50
CA GLN A 223 -3.41 -10.49 5.38
C GLN A 223 -1.88 -10.46 5.42
N PHE A 224 -1.28 -9.69 4.52
CA PHE A 224 0.14 -9.42 4.47
C PHE A 224 0.37 -7.92 4.47
N ASP A 225 1.24 -7.46 5.35
CA ASP A 225 1.51 -6.04 5.48
C ASP A 225 2.51 -5.57 4.41
N PHE A 226 1.98 -5.10 3.30
CA PHE A 226 2.79 -4.46 2.28
C PHE A 226 2.85 -2.93 2.45
N SER A 227 2.35 -2.34 3.55
CA SER A 227 2.13 -0.89 3.74
C SER A 227 3.17 -0.01 3.05
N ALA A 228 2.67 1.01 2.33
CA ALA A 228 3.50 2.02 1.71
C ALA A 228 3.68 3.24 2.63
N HIS A 229 3.27 3.16 3.89
CA HIS A 229 3.48 4.20 4.91
C HIS A 229 4.53 3.73 5.90
N ALA A 230 5.25 4.66 6.50
CA ALA A 230 6.16 4.38 7.60
C ALA A 230 5.40 3.91 8.85
N GLY A 231 5.96 2.93 9.56
CA GLY A 231 5.47 2.49 10.85
C GLY A 231 5.91 3.46 11.95
N HIS A 232 5.50 3.18 13.19
CA HIS A 232 5.73 4.09 14.30
C HIS A 232 7.22 4.36 14.55
N ASN A 233 8.07 3.33 14.59
CA ASN A 233 9.50 3.55 14.81
C ASN A 233 10.15 4.27 13.63
N GLU A 234 9.77 3.93 12.39
CA GLU A 234 10.27 4.61 11.21
C GLU A 234 9.88 6.09 11.18
N LEU A 235 8.67 6.44 11.64
CA LEU A 235 8.23 7.83 11.79
C LEU A 235 9.03 8.56 12.88
N VAL A 236 9.27 7.94 14.04
CA VAL A 236 10.08 8.53 15.10
C VAL A 236 11.51 8.80 14.60
N GLU A 237 12.16 7.80 14.01
CA GLU A 237 13.52 7.94 13.46
C GLU A 237 13.59 9.01 12.36
N PHE A 238 12.56 9.10 11.50
CA PHE A 238 12.47 10.12 10.47
C PHE A 238 12.39 11.54 11.07
N ILE A 239 11.51 11.73 12.06
CA ILE A 239 11.31 13.00 12.75
C ILE A 239 12.59 13.42 13.49
N GLU A 240 13.25 12.49 14.19
CA GLU A 240 14.54 12.75 14.84
C GLU A 240 15.62 13.13 13.82
N GLY A 241 15.66 12.47 12.67
CA GLY A 241 16.57 12.81 11.57
C GLY A 241 16.35 14.22 11.03
N CYS A 242 15.09 14.66 10.91
CA CYS A 242 14.73 16.03 10.53
C CYS A 242 15.10 17.05 11.61
N ASP A 243 15.18 16.62 12.88
CA ASP A 243 15.51 17.44 14.05
C ASP A 243 14.73 18.77 14.15
N PRO A 244 13.38 18.74 14.03
CA PRO A 244 12.57 19.93 14.13
C PRO A 244 12.38 20.35 15.58
N LYS A 245 12.16 21.66 15.78
CA LYS A 245 11.69 22.20 17.06
C LYS A 245 10.21 21.93 17.28
N ARG A 246 9.43 22.03 16.19
CA ARG A 246 7.98 21.82 16.17
C ARG A 246 7.59 20.71 15.21
N VAL A 247 6.69 19.85 15.64
CA VAL A 247 6.12 18.76 14.85
C VAL A 247 4.61 18.93 14.77
N VAL A 248 4.05 18.93 13.58
CA VAL A 248 2.61 18.96 13.33
C VAL A 248 2.19 17.59 12.84
N LEU A 249 1.44 16.86 13.67
CA LEU A 249 0.98 15.51 13.39
C LEU A 249 -0.38 15.53 12.68
N MET A 250 -0.41 15.06 11.45
CA MET A 250 -1.58 15.05 10.56
C MET A 250 -1.87 13.63 10.07
N HIS A 251 -3.02 13.44 9.39
CA HIS A 251 -3.34 12.20 8.65
C HIS A 251 -3.13 10.92 9.46
N GLY A 252 -3.91 10.74 10.53
CA GLY A 252 -3.90 9.54 11.36
C GLY A 252 -4.82 9.65 12.58
N ASP A 253 -5.31 8.49 13.03
CA ASP A 253 -6.32 8.41 14.10
C ASP A 253 -5.70 8.44 15.51
N ASN A 254 -4.48 7.90 15.66
CA ASN A 254 -3.81 7.75 16.97
C ASN A 254 -2.58 8.65 17.12
N ARG A 255 -2.73 9.93 16.78
CA ARG A 255 -1.64 10.92 16.79
C ARG A 255 -0.93 11.06 18.13
N GLN A 256 -1.65 10.86 19.23
CA GLN A 256 -1.09 10.98 20.58
C GLN A 256 0.06 9.99 20.82
N ALA A 257 -0.05 8.75 20.34
CA ALA A 257 1.00 7.76 20.51
C ALA A 257 2.33 8.19 19.88
N LEU A 258 2.29 8.90 18.74
CA LEU A 258 3.50 9.44 18.10
C LEU A 258 4.02 10.68 18.83
N ALA A 259 3.13 11.55 19.32
CA ALA A 259 3.54 12.71 20.13
C ALA A 259 4.26 12.28 21.43
N ASP A 260 3.75 11.25 22.10
CA ASP A 260 4.32 10.74 23.35
C ASP A 260 5.75 10.17 23.15
N ALA A 261 6.06 9.70 21.94
CA ALA A 261 7.37 9.19 21.57
C ALA A 261 8.39 10.28 21.19
N LEU A 262 8.02 11.56 21.23
CA LEU A 262 8.85 12.69 20.81
C LEU A 262 9.12 13.68 21.97
N PRO A 263 9.78 13.23 23.06
CA PRO A 263 10.00 14.08 24.23
C PRO A 263 10.86 15.30 23.88
N GLY A 264 10.54 16.44 24.50
CA GLY A 264 11.30 17.69 24.34
C GLY A 264 11.01 18.47 23.05
N ARG A 265 10.04 18.04 22.23
CA ARG A 265 9.58 18.75 21.03
C ARG A 265 8.18 19.33 21.22
N GLU A 266 7.91 20.46 20.58
CA GLU A 266 6.56 21.03 20.51
C GLU A 266 5.73 20.21 19.51
N CYS A 267 4.81 19.38 20.00
CA CYS A 267 3.91 18.61 19.14
C CYS A 267 2.53 19.29 19.04
N LEU A 268 2.14 19.67 17.83
CA LEU A 268 0.79 20.13 17.50
C LEU A 268 -0.02 18.98 16.92
N LEU A 269 -1.25 18.82 17.40
CA LEU A 269 -2.22 17.84 16.92
C LEU A 269 -3.46 18.60 16.39
N PRO A 270 -3.40 19.18 15.17
CA PRO A 270 -4.46 20.04 14.67
C PRO A 270 -5.83 19.35 14.58
N VAL A 271 -6.89 20.10 14.85
CA VAL A 271 -8.28 19.64 14.66
C VAL A 271 -8.88 20.32 13.44
N GLU A 272 -9.69 19.59 12.68
CA GLU A 272 -10.37 20.12 11.49
C GLU A 272 -11.19 21.38 11.85
N GLY A 273 -11.13 22.39 10.97
CA GLY A 273 -11.81 23.67 11.17
C GLY A 273 -11.13 24.64 12.15
N GLN A 274 -9.98 24.29 12.74
CA GLN A 274 -9.23 25.17 13.63
C GLN A 274 -7.96 25.72 12.97
N TRP A 275 -7.59 26.95 13.33
CA TRP A 275 -6.39 27.63 12.86
C TRP A 275 -5.27 27.54 13.89
N TYR A 276 -4.06 27.28 13.43
CA TYR A 276 -2.86 27.17 14.26
C TYR A 276 -1.77 28.08 13.71
N SER A 277 -1.02 28.73 14.59
CA SER A 277 0.16 29.50 14.22
C SER A 277 1.38 28.59 14.24
N ILE A 278 2.11 28.60 13.12
CA ILE A 278 3.39 27.91 12.91
C ILE A 278 4.45 28.94 12.57
#